data_AF-A0A373NBN1-F1
#
_entry.id   AF-A0A373NBN1-F1
#
_cell.length_a   1.000
_cell.length_b   1.000
_cell.length_c   1.000
_cell.angle_alpha   90.00
_cell.angle_beta   90.00
_cell.angle_gamma   90.00
#
_symmetry.space_group_name_H-M   'P 1'
#
loop_
_entity.id
_entity.type
_entity.pdbx_description
1 polymer ?
#
loop_
_entity_poly.entity_id
_entity_poly.type
_entity_poly.pdbx_seq_one_letter_code
_entity_poly.pdbx_strand_id
1 'polypeptide(L)'
;MKNDITIKNSSMDVYDYCEKNGISLAKIEENEFVAVPASYEQGHFFAQETIDFLKFCRENDSNHKYDILSDGDITVRSLHSFDIWMPIIFIAQSVLLPFAINMVSNYIWEKMKGRETENAEVDMTFIVKNGKKEKSIHYKGDAKTFKESFEK
;
A
#
# COMPACT_ATOMS: atom_id res chain seq x y z
N MET A 1 14.90 -12.56 -16.32
CA MET A 1 14.34 -12.08 -15.04
C MET A 1 12.94 -11.57 -15.30
N LYS A 2 11.92 -12.05 -14.60
CA LYS A 2 10.64 -11.33 -14.56
C LYS A 2 10.89 -10.01 -13.84
N ASN A 3 10.41 -8.91 -14.41
CA ASN A 3 10.40 -7.62 -13.71
C ASN A 3 9.11 -7.58 -12.90
N ASP A 4 9.20 -7.98 -11.63
CA ASP A 4 8.06 -8.00 -10.71
C ASP A 4 7.70 -6.59 -10.23
N ILE A 5 8.54 -5.58 -10.54
CA ILE A 5 8.31 -4.16 -10.28
C ILE A 5 8.02 -3.41 -11.58
N THR A 6 6.96 -2.60 -11.54
CA THR A 6 6.61 -1.64 -12.58
C THR A 6 6.54 -0.23 -12.00
N ILE A 7 7.32 0.70 -12.57
CA ILE A 7 7.31 2.12 -12.16
C ILE A 7 6.63 2.95 -13.25
N LYS A 8 5.62 3.73 -12.87
CA LYS A 8 4.86 4.62 -13.75
C LYS A 8 4.56 5.93 -13.05
N ASN A 9 4.16 6.95 -13.82
CA ASN A 9 3.46 8.09 -13.22
C ASN A 9 2.18 7.58 -12.57
N SER A 10 1.80 8.16 -11.43
CA SER A 10 0.57 7.72 -10.77
C SER A 10 -0.63 7.93 -11.67
N SER A 11 -1.42 6.88 -11.87
CA SER A 11 -2.70 6.97 -12.58
C SER A 11 -3.80 7.54 -11.70
N MET A 12 -3.61 7.49 -10.37
CA MET A 12 -4.48 8.08 -9.37
C MET A 12 -3.83 9.34 -8.84
N ASP A 13 -4.49 10.48 -9.02
CA ASP A 13 -4.15 11.69 -8.27
C ASP A 13 -4.92 11.62 -6.94
N VAL A 14 -4.18 11.41 -5.85
CA VAL A 14 -4.78 11.22 -4.52
C VAL A 14 -5.50 12.49 -4.04
N TYR A 15 -5.03 13.67 -4.47
CA TYR A 15 -5.64 14.95 -4.12
C TYR A 15 -6.97 15.14 -4.85
N ASP A 16 -7.00 14.87 -6.16
CA ASP A 16 -8.23 14.88 -6.96
C ASP A 16 -9.26 13.86 -6.42
N TYR A 17 -8.81 12.69 -5.95
CA TYR A 17 -9.69 11.74 -5.28
C TYR A 17 -10.32 12.32 -4.01
N CYS A 18 -9.53 13.01 -3.18
CA CYS A 18 -10.05 13.64 -1.97
C CYS A 18 -11.11 14.69 -2.29
N GLU A 19 -10.82 15.58 -3.25
CA GLU A 19 -11.74 16.64 -3.67
C GLU A 19 -13.07 16.07 -4.19
N LYS A 20 -13.02 15.05 -5.06
CA LYS A 20 -14.21 14.42 -5.65
C LYS A 20 -15.08 13.69 -4.64
N ASN A 21 -14.48 13.16 -3.58
CA ASN A 21 -15.18 12.37 -2.56
C ASN A 21 -15.46 13.17 -1.27
N GLY A 22 -15.13 14.46 -1.23
CA GLY A 22 -15.32 15.30 -0.05
C GLY A 22 -14.48 14.88 1.16
N ILE A 23 -13.37 14.18 0.93
CA ILE A 23 -12.45 13.71 1.98
C ILE A 23 -11.49 14.85 2.31
N SER A 24 -11.26 15.08 3.60
CA SER A 24 -10.33 16.13 4.04
C SER A 24 -8.89 15.88 3.58
N LEU A 25 -8.27 16.87 2.93
CA LEU A 25 -6.86 16.84 2.55
C LEU A 25 -5.93 16.71 3.77
N ALA A 26 -6.38 17.10 4.96
CA ALA A 26 -5.62 16.92 6.20
C ALA A 26 -5.21 15.45 6.42
N LYS A 27 -6.01 14.48 5.95
CA LYS A 27 -5.67 13.05 6.05
C LYS A 27 -4.37 12.69 5.33
N ILE A 28 -4.07 13.32 4.19
CA ILE A 28 -2.84 13.07 3.43
C ILE A 28 -1.71 14.08 3.73
N GLU A 29 -2.05 15.22 4.33
CA GLU A 29 -1.08 16.25 4.70
C GLU A 29 -0.51 16.08 6.11
N GLU A 30 -1.29 15.54 7.04
CA GLU A 30 -0.90 15.36 8.45
C GLU A 30 -0.35 13.96 8.76
N ASN A 31 -0.45 13.02 7.82
CA ASN A 31 0.02 11.65 7.94
C ASN A 31 1.12 11.34 6.92
N GLU A 32 2.01 10.43 7.28
CA GLU A 32 3.16 10.07 6.45
C GLU A 32 2.85 8.90 5.51
N PHE A 33 2.00 7.98 5.99
CA PHE A 33 1.53 6.82 5.25
C PHE A 33 0.01 6.78 5.28
N VAL A 34 -0.60 6.73 4.09
CA VAL A 34 -2.06 6.66 3.98
C VAL A 34 -2.44 5.52 3.05
N ALA A 35 -3.27 4.59 3.54
CA ALA A 35 -3.87 3.60 2.66
C ALA A 35 -4.93 4.27 1.79
N VAL A 36 -4.86 4.06 0.48
CA VAL A 36 -5.80 4.64 -0.50
C VAL A 36 -6.54 3.53 -1.24
N PRO A 37 -7.79 3.75 -1.66
CA PRO A 37 -8.54 2.73 -2.37
C PRO A 37 -8.08 2.63 -3.83
N ALA A 38 -8.17 1.43 -4.39
CA ALA A 38 -8.04 1.22 -5.82
C ALA A 38 -9.34 1.61 -6.54
N SER A 39 -9.20 2.26 -7.70
CA SER A 39 -10.33 2.67 -8.55
C SER A 39 -10.68 1.58 -9.56
N TYR A 40 -11.95 1.17 -9.56
CA TYR A 40 -12.53 0.23 -10.52
C TYR A 40 -13.81 0.81 -11.12
N GLU A 41 -14.30 0.22 -12.21
CA GLU A 41 -15.57 0.64 -12.85
C GLU A 41 -16.75 0.63 -11.86
N GLN A 42 -16.75 -0.30 -10.92
CA GLN A 42 -17.82 -0.47 -9.93
C GLN A 42 -17.63 0.39 -8.67
N GLY A 43 -16.57 1.22 -8.60
CA GLY A 43 -16.29 2.09 -7.46
C GLY A 43 -14.87 1.93 -6.89
N HIS A 44 -14.69 2.44 -5.68
CA HIS A 44 -13.42 2.47 -4.98
C HIS A 44 -13.38 1.43 -3.88
N PHE A 45 -12.34 0.58 -3.89
CA PHE A 45 -12.23 -0.54 -2.97
C PHE A 45 -10.85 -0.62 -2.34
N PHE A 46 -10.82 -0.90 -1.04
CA PHE A 46 -9.60 -1.21 -0.32
C PHE A 46 -9.27 -2.71 -0.44
N ALA A 47 -7.98 -3.03 -0.45
CA ALA A 47 -7.55 -4.42 -0.42
C ALA A 47 -7.85 -5.05 0.94
N GLN A 48 -8.07 -6.37 0.96
CA GLN A 48 -8.42 -7.11 2.19
C GLN A 48 -7.45 -6.86 3.34
N GLU A 49 -6.14 -6.79 3.05
CA GLU A 49 -5.11 -6.65 4.06
C GLU A 49 -5.01 -5.21 4.62
N THR A 50 -5.78 -4.25 4.11
CA THR A 50 -5.64 -2.81 4.46
C THR A 50 -5.74 -2.57 5.97
N ILE A 51 -6.80 -3.06 6.61
CA ILE A 51 -7.05 -2.79 8.03
C ILE A 51 -6.00 -3.47 8.91
N ASP A 52 -5.70 -4.73 8.63
CA ASP A 52 -4.76 -5.51 9.43
C ASP A 52 -3.33 -5.00 9.25
N PHE A 53 -2.94 -4.59 8.05
CA PHE A 53 -1.66 -3.94 7.79
C PHE A 53 -1.53 -2.60 8.54
N LEU A 54 -2.55 -1.74 8.51
CA LEU A 54 -2.49 -0.47 9.24
C LEU A 54 -2.44 -0.66 10.75
N LYS A 55 -3.12 -1.68 11.29
CA LYS A 55 -2.98 -2.05 12.71
C LYS A 55 -1.55 -2.51 13.01
N PHE A 56 -1.02 -3.44 12.21
CA PHE A 56 0.36 -3.90 12.33
C PHE A 56 1.36 -2.74 12.33
N CYS A 57 1.19 -1.77 11.42
CA CYS A 57 2.03 -0.58 11.36
C CYS A 57 2.01 0.22 12.66
N ARG A 58 0.82 0.51 13.19
CA ARG A 58 0.67 1.29 14.44
C ARG A 58 1.18 0.54 15.67
N GLU A 59 1.15 -0.79 15.66
CA GLU A 59 1.67 -1.62 16.75
C GLU A 59 3.21 -1.74 16.74
N ASN A 60 3.83 -1.66 15.55
CA ASN A 60 5.26 -1.89 15.35
C ASN A 60 6.05 -0.61 15.05
N ASP A 61 5.38 0.52 14.86
CA ASP A 61 5.99 1.82 14.70
C ASP A 61 5.15 2.94 15.34
N SER A 62 5.73 3.56 16.37
CA SER A 62 5.17 4.72 17.07
C SER A 62 5.70 6.06 16.55
N ASN A 63 6.68 6.05 15.63
CA ASN A 63 7.35 7.26 15.20
C ASN A 63 6.71 7.91 13.99
N HIS A 64 6.01 7.13 13.16
CA HIS A 64 5.31 7.64 12.00
C HIS A 64 3.79 7.57 12.13
N LYS A 65 3.13 8.38 11.31
CA LYS A 65 1.67 8.47 11.29
C LYS A 65 1.06 7.69 10.14
N TYR A 66 0.08 6.86 10.49
CA TYR A 66 -0.63 5.97 9.58
C TYR A 66 -2.13 6.25 9.59
N ASP A 67 -2.71 6.46 8.42
CA ASP A 67 -4.17 6.63 8.28
C ASP A 67 -4.73 5.88 7.07
N ILE A 68 -6.05 5.88 6.97
CA ILE A 68 -6.81 5.41 5.83
C ILE A 68 -7.55 6.59 5.20
N LEU A 69 -7.59 6.61 3.87
CA LEU A 69 -8.27 7.65 3.11
C LEU A 69 -9.78 7.41 3.06
N SER A 70 -10.42 7.49 4.22
CA SER A 70 -11.87 7.41 4.41
C SER A 70 -12.27 8.15 5.68
N ASP A 71 -13.40 8.87 5.62
CA ASP A 71 -14.06 9.52 6.77
C ASP A 71 -15.23 8.67 7.34
N GLY A 72 -15.49 7.50 6.75
CA GLY A 72 -16.56 6.60 7.15
C GLY A 72 -16.27 5.14 6.82
N ASP A 73 -17.34 4.36 6.63
CA ASP A 73 -17.24 2.95 6.30
C ASP A 73 -16.45 2.73 5.01
N ILE A 74 -15.55 1.73 5.04
CA ILE A 74 -14.76 1.35 3.88
C ILE A 74 -15.37 0.12 3.21
N THR A 75 -15.30 0.08 1.89
CA THR A 75 -15.63 -1.14 1.15
C THR A 75 -14.34 -1.89 0.84
N VAL A 76 -14.23 -3.10 1.39
CA VAL A 76 -13.08 -3.98 1.20
C VAL A 76 -13.41 -5.02 0.15
N ARG A 77 -12.45 -5.31 -0.74
CA ARG A 77 -12.51 -6.47 -1.63
C ARG A 77 -11.39 -7.44 -1.29
N SER A 78 -11.70 -8.73 -1.40
CA SER A 78 -10.74 -9.81 -1.38
C SER A 78 -10.61 -10.41 -2.78
N LEU A 79 -9.40 -10.86 -3.10
CA LEU A 79 -9.21 -11.86 -4.14
C LEU A 79 -9.43 -13.23 -3.51
N HIS A 80 -10.05 -14.17 -4.22
CA HIS A 80 -10.35 -15.52 -3.70
C HIS A 80 -9.13 -16.46 -3.71
N SER A 81 -7.90 -15.93 -3.76
CA SER A 81 -6.65 -16.71 -3.79
C SER A 81 -5.90 -16.64 -2.46
N PHE A 82 -4.90 -17.51 -2.30
CA PHE A 82 -3.95 -17.48 -1.19
C PHE A 82 -3.02 -16.25 -1.23
N ASP A 83 -3.09 -15.47 -2.31
CA ASP A 83 -2.23 -14.31 -2.53
C ASP A 83 -2.49 -13.20 -1.51
N ILE A 84 -1.42 -12.50 -1.15
CA ILE A 84 -1.45 -11.41 -0.18
C ILE A 84 -1.72 -10.12 -0.95
N TRP A 85 -3.00 -9.72 -0.98
CA TRP A 85 -3.39 -8.48 -1.62
C TRP A 85 -3.26 -7.30 -0.65
N MET A 86 -2.17 -6.55 -0.80
CA MET A 86 -1.80 -5.44 0.08
C MET A 86 -2.49 -4.13 -0.33
N PRO A 87 -2.65 -3.17 0.61
CA PRO A 87 -3.17 -1.85 0.27
C PRO A 87 -2.29 -1.11 -0.74
N ILE A 88 -2.90 -0.16 -1.45
CA ILE A 88 -2.16 0.92 -2.09
C ILE A 88 -1.76 1.90 -0.98
N ILE A 89 -0.46 2.19 -0.85
CA ILE A 89 0.05 3.06 0.21
C ILE A 89 0.57 4.35 -0.43
N PHE A 90 -0.09 5.46 -0.11
CA PHE A 90 0.44 6.79 -0.37
C PHE A 90 1.53 7.13 0.67
N ILE A 91 2.66 7.63 0.20
CA ILE A 91 3.82 8.02 0.99
C ILE A 91 4.08 9.50 0.78
N ALA A 92 3.95 10.29 1.84
CA ALA A 92 4.04 11.75 1.79
C ALA A 92 5.43 12.28 1.37
N GLN A 93 6.49 11.49 1.59
CA GLN A 93 7.87 11.87 1.29
C GLN A 93 8.68 10.68 0.76
N SER A 94 9.42 10.88 -0.33
CA SER A 94 10.22 9.80 -0.95
C SER A 94 11.29 9.18 -0.06
N VAL A 95 11.81 9.92 0.93
CA VAL A 95 12.79 9.41 1.91
C VAL A 95 12.22 8.30 2.81
N LEU A 96 10.89 8.22 2.91
CA LEU A 96 10.18 7.23 3.72
C LEU A 96 9.94 5.91 2.97
N LEU A 97 10.22 5.85 1.66
CA LEU A 97 9.99 4.65 0.86
C LEU A 97 10.75 3.41 1.37
N PRO A 98 12.06 3.47 1.72
CA PRO A 98 12.77 2.31 2.27
C PRO A 98 12.14 1.80 3.57
N PHE A 99 11.62 2.71 4.40
CA PHE A 99 10.92 2.35 5.62
C PHE A 99 9.60 1.62 5.32
N ALA A 100 8.79 2.14 4.40
CA ALA A 100 7.55 1.49 3.97
C ALA A 100 7.78 0.08 3.41
N ILE A 101 8.83 -0.09 2.60
CA ILE A 101 9.23 -1.42 2.08
C ILE A 101 9.54 -2.39 3.22
N ASN A 102 10.29 -1.95 4.24
CA ASN A 102 10.58 -2.79 5.40
C ASN A 102 9.30 -3.16 6.18
N MET A 103 8.39 -2.21 6.39
CA MET A 103 7.13 -2.46 7.09
C MET A 103 6.27 -3.50 6.37
N VAL A 104 6.12 -3.38 5.05
CA VAL A 104 5.41 -4.36 4.23
C VAL A 104 6.12 -5.71 4.27
N SER A 105 7.45 -5.73 4.14
CA SER A 105 8.23 -6.98 4.21
C SER A 105 8.00 -7.72 5.53
N ASN A 106 8.01 -7.01 6.65
CA ASN A 106 7.77 -7.60 7.97
C ASN A 106 6.33 -8.12 8.09
N TYR A 107 5.35 -7.37 7.57
CA TYR A 107 3.97 -7.81 7.55
C TYR A 107 3.77 -9.09 6.71
N ILE A 108 4.36 -9.14 5.51
CA ILE A 108 4.33 -10.34 4.66
C ILE A 108 4.92 -11.53 5.41
N TRP A 109 6.02 -11.33 6.13
CA TRP A 109 6.64 -12.39 6.93
C TRP A 109 5.69 -12.91 8.03
N GLU A 110 5.04 -12.02 8.79
CA GLU A 110 4.03 -12.42 9.79
C GLU A 110 2.86 -13.16 9.14
N LYS A 111 2.38 -12.69 7.98
CA LYS A 111 1.33 -13.38 7.22
C LYS A 111 1.76 -14.73 6.71
N MET A 112 3.03 -14.96 6.43
CA MET A 112 3.55 -16.25 5.94
C MET A 112 3.94 -17.23 7.06
N LYS A 113 3.90 -16.79 8.32
CA LYS A 113 4.22 -17.64 9.48
C LYS A 113 3.26 -18.81 9.61
N GLY A 114 3.81 -20.01 9.77
CA GLY A 114 3.07 -21.28 9.79
C GLY A 114 2.67 -21.81 8.41
N ARG A 115 3.00 -21.10 7.33
CA ARG A 115 2.76 -21.47 5.93
C ARG A 115 3.95 -21.11 5.04
N GLU A 116 5.15 -21.16 5.59
CA GLU A 116 6.39 -20.69 4.96
C GLU A 116 6.73 -21.46 3.68
N THR A 117 6.27 -22.71 3.58
CA THR A 117 6.48 -23.57 2.40
C THR A 117 5.49 -23.29 1.27
N GLU A 118 4.40 -22.57 1.54
CA GLU A 118 3.40 -22.26 0.53
C GLU A 118 3.91 -21.19 -0.46
N ASN A 119 3.37 -21.24 -1.68
CA ASN A 119 3.63 -20.23 -2.70
C ASN A 119 2.53 -19.17 -2.61
N ALA A 120 2.90 -17.96 -2.22
CA ALA A 120 2.01 -16.80 -2.20
C ALA A 120 2.58 -15.71 -3.11
N GLU A 121 1.75 -15.12 -3.96
CA GLU A 121 2.10 -13.86 -4.59
C GLU A 121 1.67 -12.68 -3.71
N VAL A 122 2.38 -11.56 -3.81
CA VAL A 122 2.00 -10.27 -3.26
C VAL A 122 1.69 -9.34 -4.42
N ASP A 123 0.55 -8.67 -4.35
CA ASP A 123 0.13 -7.63 -5.29
C ASP A 123 -0.07 -6.33 -4.50
N MET A 124 0.73 -5.29 -4.83
CA MET A 124 0.72 -4.04 -4.07
C MET A 124 1.20 -2.83 -4.86
N THR A 125 0.86 -1.64 -4.39
CA THR A 125 1.33 -0.39 -5.01
C THR A 125 1.73 0.64 -3.97
N PHE A 126 2.90 1.25 -4.13
CA PHE A 126 3.26 2.49 -3.45
C PHE A 126 2.98 3.68 -4.37
N ILE A 127 2.35 4.74 -3.85
CA ILE A 127 2.26 6.05 -4.49
C ILE A 127 3.17 6.99 -3.70
N VAL A 128 4.28 7.40 -4.31
CA VAL A 128 5.32 8.19 -3.63
C VAL A 128 5.27 9.63 -4.09
N LYS A 129 5.03 10.56 -3.17
CA LYS A 129 5.11 11.99 -3.44
C LYS A 129 6.58 12.43 -3.55
N ASN A 130 6.88 13.09 -4.66
CA ASN A 130 8.19 13.69 -4.96
C ASN A 130 7.97 15.13 -5.43
N GLY A 131 7.94 16.06 -4.46
CA GLY A 131 7.59 17.46 -4.70
C GLY A 131 6.15 17.59 -5.20
N LYS A 132 5.99 18.08 -6.44
CA LYS A 132 4.69 18.27 -7.11
C LYS A 132 4.21 17.07 -7.94
N LYS A 133 4.98 15.98 -7.97
CA LYS A 133 4.67 14.80 -8.78
C LYS A 133 4.53 13.57 -7.90
N GLU A 134 3.71 12.62 -8.36
CA GLU A 134 3.54 11.32 -7.73
C GLU A 134 4.03 10.22 -8.67
N LYS A 135 4.78 9.26 -8.11
CA LYS A 135 5.21 8.06 -8.83
C LYS A 135 4.54 6.85 -8.21
N SER A 136 3.98 5.99 -9.05
CA SER A 136 3.51 4.68 -8.63
C SER A 136 4.59 3.64 -8.84
N ILE A 137 4.83 2.84 -7.81
CA ILE A 137 5.70 1.67 -7.84
C ILE A 137 4.82 0.48 -7.51
N HIS A 138 4.50 -0.30 -8.54
CA HIS A 138 3.67 -1.49 -8.41
C HIS A 138 4.55 -2.73 -8.32
N TYR A 139 4.26 -3.60 -7.35
CA TYR A 139 4.90 -4.90 -7.20
C TYR A 139 3.85 -6.00 -7.38
N LYS A 140 4.17 -6.98 -8.22
CA LYS A 140 3.44 -8.23 -8.34
C LYS A 140 4.40 -9.40 -8.52
N GLY A 141 4.54 -10.22 -7.49
CA GLY A 141 5.52 -11.31 -7.49
C GLY A 141 5.52 -12.13 -6.21
N ASP A 142 6.54 -12.98 -6.05
CA ASP A 142 6.65 -13.91 -4.92
C ASP A 142 6.87 -13.18 -3.58
N ALA A 143 6.01 -13.47 -2.60
CA ALA A 143 6.07 -12.95 -1.24
C ALA A 143 7.46 -13.04 -0.59
N LYS A 144 8.22 -14.11 -0.87
CA LYS A 144 9.55 -14.36 -0.30
C LYS A 144 10.62 -13.42 -0.84
N THR A 145 10.42 -12.86 -2.04
CA THR A 145 11.40 -12.02 -2.74
C THR A 145 11.00 -10.55 -2.77
N PHE A 146 9.94 -10.18 -2.04
CA PHE A 146 9.39 -8.82 -2.03
C PHE A 146 10.48 -7.77 -1.79
N LYS A 147 11.14 -7.82 -0.63
CA LYS A 147 12.15 -6.83 -0.23
C LYS A 147 13.34 -6.79 -1.20
N GLU A 148 13.88 -7.95 -1.54
CA GLU A 148 15.01 -8.09 -2.47
C GLU A 148 14.72 -7.47 -3.85
N SER A 149 13.45 -7.40 -4.25
CA SER A 149 13.08 -6.83 -5.54
C SER A 149 13.26 -5.31 -5.58
N PHE A 150 13.22 -4.62 -4.44
CA PHE A 150 13.42 -3.16 -4.34
C PHE A 150 14.88 -2.76 -4.08
N GLU A 151 15.77 -3.72 -3.82
CA GLU A 151 17.21 -3.50 -3.58
C GLU A 151 18.06 -3.66 -4.85
N LYS A 152 17.44 -4.08 -5.97
CA LYS A 152 18.06 -4.27 -7.28
C LYS A 152 18.06 -2.99 -8.11
#